data_AF-A0A512L390-F1
#
_entry.id   AF-A0A512L390-F1
#
_cell.length_a   1.000
_cell.length_b   1.000
_cell.length_c   1.000
_cell.angle_alpha   90.00
_cell.angle_beta   90.00
_cell.angle_gamma   90.00
#
_symmetry.space_group_name_H-M   'P 1'
#
loop_
_entity.id
_entity.type
_entity.pdbx_description
1 polymer ?
#
loop_
_entity_poly.entity_id
_entity_poly.type
_entity_poly.pdbx_seq_one_letter_code
_entity_poly.pdbx_strand_id
1 'polypeptide(L)' 'MPGVGRGLRRPGATEPYTGKDMLAAHKGMHISEQAYLAAMDDIVGAMNKKHTLDEGTKNDVIAIFYSLKGNIIRV' A
#
# COMPACT_ATOMS: atom_id res chain seq x y z
N MET A 1 -3.68 -5.97 -27.14
CA MET A 1 -4.46 -6.56 -26.03
C MET A 1 -4.26 -5.67 -24.80
N PRO A 2 -5.24 -4.87 -24.36
CA PRO A 2 -5.05 -4.00 -23.20
C PRO A 2 -5.12 -4.84 -21.92
N GLY A 3 -4.09 -4.72 -21.07
CA GLY A 3 -3.98 -5.45 -19.81
C GLY A 3 -5.06 -5.00 -18.83
N VAL A 4 -5.85 -5.97 -18.37
CA VAL A 4 -6.86 -5.76 -17.33
C VAL A 4 -6.15 -5.55 -16.00
N GLY A 5 -6.03 -4.29 -15.59
CA GLY A 5 -5.64 -3.93 -14.23
C GLY A 5 -6.70 -4.45 -13.26
N ARG A 6 -6.38 -5.51 -12.52
CA ARG A 6 -7.21 -5.96 -11.40
C ARG A 6 -7.09 -4.92 -10.29
N GLY A 7 -8.03 -3.97 -10.25
CA GLY A 7 -8.13 -2.99 -9.18
C GLY A 7 -8.21 -3.69 -7.83
N LEU A 8 -7.27 -3.37 -6.94
CA LEU A 8 -7.29 -3.85 -5.56
C LEU A 8 -8.47 -3.19 -4.84
N ARG A 9 -9.55 -3.93 -4.61
CA ARG A 9 -10.71 -3.43 -3.86
C ARG A 9 -10.42 -3.51 -2.37
N ARG A 10 -10.09 -2.37 -1.76
CA ARG A 10 -10.07 -2.22 -0.30
C ARG A 10 -11.51 -2.27 0.24
N PRO A 11 -11.83 -3.10 1.25
CA PRO A 11 -13.13 -3.07 1.92
C PRO A 11 -13.42 -1.65 2.45
N GLY A 12 -14.58 -1.09 2.10
CA GLY A 12 -15.01 0.27 2.49
C GLY A 12 -14.59 1.40 1.54
N ALA A 13 -13.82 1.15 0.48
CA ALA A 13 -13.57 2.15 -0.55
C ALA A 13 -14.80 2.33 -1.46
N THR A 14 -15.33 3.54 -1.54
CA THR A 14 -16.48 3.89 -2.40
C THR A 14 -16.12 3.95 -3.88
N GLU A 15 -14.86 4.25 -4.21
CA GLU A 15 -14.37 4.26 -5.58
C GLU A 15 -13.18 3.30 -5.77
N PRO A 16 -13.18 2.50 -6.86
CA PRO A 16 -12.07 1.62 -7.18
C PRO A 16 -10.87 2.43 -7.67
N TYR A 17 -9.68 2.02 -7.27
CA TYR A 17 -8.45 2.54 -7.87
C TYR A 17 -8.30 2.04 -9.31
N THR A 18 -8.21 2.96 -10.26
CA THR A 18 -8.15 2.70 -11.72
C THR A 18 -6.76 2.90 -12.33
N GLY A 19 -5.75 3.21 -11.50
CA GLY A 19 -4.36 3.38 -11.94
C GLY A 19 -3.62 2.06 -12.16
N LYS A 20 -2.29 2.13 -12.27
CA LYS A 20 -1.43 0.96 -12.47
C LYS A 20 -1.52 0.01 -11.28
N ASP A 21 -1.52 -1.31 -11.53
CA ASP A 21 -1.36 -2.26 -10.45
C ASP A 21 -0.02 -2.03 -9.70
N MET A 22 0.06 -2.50 -8.45
CA MET A 22 1.22 -2.21 -7.60
C MET A 22 2.53 -2.74 -8.18
N LEU A 23 2.50 -3.86 -8.90
CA LEU A 23 3.69 -4.42 -9.54
C LEU A 23 4.17 -3.52 -10.68
N ALA A 24 3.28 -3.16 -11.61
CA ALA A 24 3.57 -2.30 -12.74
C ALA A 24 3.95 -0.87 -12.32
N ALA A 25 3.43 -0.40 -11.18
CA ALA A 25 3.79 0.89 -10.61
C ALA A 25 5.21 0.90 -10.02
N HIS A 26 5.67 -0.21 -9.45
CA HIS A 26 6.94 -0.27 -8.71
C HIS A 26 8.09 -0.99 -9.42
N LYS A 27 7.81 -1.60 -10.57
CA LYS A 27 8.80 -2.28 -11.41
C LYS A 27 10.00 -1.37 -11.74
N GLY A 28 11.20 -1.85 -11.46
CA GLY A 28 12.45 -1.17 -11.79
C GLY A 28 12.87 -0.08 -10.79
N MET A 29 12.13 0.11 -9.70
CA MET A 29 12.51 1.05 -8.63
C MET A 29 13.57 0.48 -7.66
N HIS A 30 13.87 -0.82 -7.74
CA HIS A 30 14.87 -1.50 -6.89
C HIS A 30 14.68 -1.26 -5.39
N ILE A 31 13.42 -1.25 -4.92
CA ILE A 31 13.08 -1.00 -3.52
C ILE A 31 13.58 -2.15 -2.65
N SER A 32 14.41 -1.83 -1.66
CA SER A 32 14.90 -2.79 -0.66
C SER A 32 13.87 -3.00 0.45
N GLU A 33 14.06 -4.07 1.23
CA GLU A 33 13.23 -4.32 2.41
C GLU A 33 13.42 -3.24 3.48
N GLN A 34 14.65 -2.72 3.65
CA GLN A 34 14.88 -1.60 4.58
C GLN A 34 14.12 -0.34 4.14
N ALA A 35 14.15 -0.01 2.85
CA ALA A 35 13.44 1.16 2.31
C ALA A 35 11.92 1.01 2.50
N TYR A 36 11.40 -0.19 2.31
CA TYR A 36 9.99 -0.48 2.54
C TYR A 36 9.58 -0.31 4.01
N LEU A 37 10.37 -0.84 4.94
CA LEU A 37 10.11 -0.70 6.38
C LEU A 37 10.24 0.75 6.85
N ALA A 38 11.22 1.50 6.34
CA ALA A 38 11.33 2.93 6.65
C ALA A 38 10.08 3.72 6.19
N ALA A 39 9.56 3.44 5.00
CA ALA A 39 8.32 4.05 4.52
C ALA A 39 7.09 3.63 5.36
N MET A 40 7.05 2.39 5.85
CA MET A 40 6.01 1.93 6.78
C MET A 40 6.05 2.70 8.10
N ASP A 41 7.25 2.92 8.66
CA ASP A 41 7.42 3.70 9.88
C ASP A 41 6.93 5.14 9.69
N ASP A 42 7.23 5.77 8.54
CA ASP A 42 6.73 7.09 8.19
C ASP A 42 5.19 7.14 8.11
N ILE A 43 4.57 6.12 7.50
CA ILE A 43 3.11 6.00 7.40
C ILE A 43 2.48 5.84 8.79
N VAL A 44 3.01 4.94 9.63
CA VAL A 44 2.51 4.72 11.00
C VAL A 44 2.70 5.99 11.85
N GLY A 45 3.86 6.64 11.73
CA GLY A 45 4.12 7.92 12.36
C GLY A 45 3.12 9.00 11.94
N ALA A 46 2.79 9.08 10.64
CA ALA A 46 1.79 10.00 10.13
C ALA A 46 0.38 9.70 10.66
N MET A 47 -0.02 8.42 10.72
CA MET A 47 -1.30 8.01 11.31
C MET A 47 -1.38 8.33 12.80
N ASN A 48 -0.29 8.18 13.54
CA ASN A 48 -0.26 8.48 14.98
C ASN A 48 -0.33 9.98 15.28
N LYS A 49 0.15 10.84 14.37
CA LYS A 49 -0.05 12.29 14.46
C LYS A 49 -1.49 12.73 14.19
N LYS A 50 -2.32 11.88 13.57
CA LYS A 50 -3.73 12.15 13.33
C LYS A 50 -4.57 11.54 14.46
N HIS A 51 -5.17 12.40 15.30
CA HIS A 51 -5.98 11.97 16.44
C HIS A 51 -7.35 11.35 16.07
N THR A 52 -7.67 11.23 14.78
CA THR A 52 -9.00 10.84 14.29
C THR A 52 -9.12 9.37 13.91
N LEU A 53 -8.02 8.60 13.91
CA LEU A 53 -8.03 7.19 13.54
C LEU A 53 -7.98 6.33 14.79
N ASP A 54 -8.97 5.43 14.95
CA ASP A 54 -8.93 4.40 15.98
C ASP A 54 -7.88 3.32 15.64
N GLU A 55 -7.51 2.55 16.65
CA GLU A 55 -6.46 1.52 16.54
C GLU A 55 -6.83 0.40 15.56
N GLY A 56 -8.11 0.01 15.49
CA GLY A 56 -8.60 -0.99 14.54
C GLY A 56 -8.42 -0.53 13.10
N THR A 57 -8.84 0.70 12.79
CA THR A 57 -8.62 1.28 11.46
C THR A 57 -7.13 1.37 11.10
N LYS A 58 -6.26 1.73 12.05
CA LYS A 58 -4.80 1.76 11.82
C LYS A 58 -4.28 0.36 11.48
N ASN A 59 -4.71 -0.66 12.22
CA ASN A 59 -4.31 -2.04 11.98
C ASN A 59 -4.77 -2.56 10.61
N ASP A 60 -5.98 -2.21 10.17
CA ASP A 60 -6.49 -2.54 8.84
C ASP A 60 -5.62 -1.92 7.74
N VAL A 61 -5.25 -0.65 7.88
CA VAL A 61 -4.38 0.05 6.94
C VAL A 61 -3.00 -0.61 6.87
N ILE A 62 -2.41 -0.93 8.02
CA ILE A 62 -1.12 -1.65 8.10
C ILE A 62 -1.22 -3.01 7.40
N ALA A 63 -2.28 -3.78 7.65
CA ALA A 63 -2.49 -5.09 7.03
C ALA A 63 -2.57 -5.00 5.50
N ILE A 64 -3.23 -3.97 4.96
CA ILE A 64 -3.28 -3.72 3.52
C ILE A 64 -1.89 -3.47 2.96
N PHE A 65 -1.09 -2.61 3.57
CA PHE A 65 0.27 -2.37 3.11
C PHE A 65 1.11 -3.66 3.17
N TYR A 66 1.03 -4.46 4.24
CA TYR A 66 1.73 -5.75 4.28
C TYR A 66 1.31 -6.70 3.17
N SER A 67 0.03 -6.74 2.79
CA SER A 67 -0.46 -7.56 1.68
C SER A 67 0.14 -7.16 0.31
N LEU A 68 0.55 -5.89 0.16
CA LEU A 68 1.13 -5.34 -1.08
C LEU A 68 2.66 -5.49 -1.17
N LYS A 69 3.33 -5.86 -0.07
CA LYS A 69 4.80 -5.93 0.03
C LYS A 69 5.44 -6.70 -1.13
N GLY A 70 4.85 -7.84 -1.51
CA GLY A 70 5.34 -8.70 -2.59
C GLY A 70 5.23 -8.11 -4.00
N ASN A 71 4.47 -7.02 -4.17
CA ASN A 71 4.36 -6.30 -5.44
C ASN A 71 5.26 -5.06 -5.50
N ILE A 72 6.06 -4.79 -4.46
CA ILE A 72 6.81 -3.54 -4.32
C ILE A 72 8.30 -3.80 -4.10
N ILE A 73 8.66 -4.77 -3.25
CA ILE A 73 10.06 -5.06 -2.95
C ILE A 73 10.68 -5.87 -4.08
N ARG A 74 11.80 -5.38 -4.64
CA ARG A 74 12.62 -6.08 -5.65
C ARG A 74 11.83 -6.55 -6.90
N VAL A 75 10.92 -5.71 -7.39
CA VAL A 75 10.12 -5.97 -8.59
C VAL A 75 10.54 -5.17 -9.82
#